data_AF-A0A2W4UTP6-F1
#
_entry.id   AF-A0A2W4UTP6-F1
#
_cell.length_a   1.000
_cell.length_b   1.000
_cell.length_c   1.000
_cell.angle_alpha   90.00
_cell.angle_beta   90.00
_cell.angle_gamma   90.00
#
_symmetry.space_group_name_H-M   'P 1'
#
loop_
_entity.id
_entity.type
_entity.pdbx_description
1 polymer ?
#
loop_
_entity_poly.entity_id
_entity_poly.type
_entity_poly.pdbx_seq_one_letter_code
_entity_poly.pdbx_strand_id
1 'polypeptide(L)'
;MTIRAPIRLLILSAAIVATLSACNRNDDKARTPASTATGEAVATAPATPLSYESTTPYAEVELTLAQGITAHPDLHAQLYQTVVRELNQVNEGAQSDRTEAGGDAGQPAYSRTVAFAPAAETPRLFALKRDDYEFTGGAHGNGVSTGVLWDKTTRRQLKPADLFRAGADLKAMNTALCAAINAEKRTRGEGAEPVTANGDLWACPDASATAFTLAPGANGKAGGLTFLVGPYVVGPYVEGSYEVVVPTAVFAPLLAPDYAGEFG
;
A
#
# COMPACT_ATOMS: atom_id res chain seq x y z
N MET A 1 31.44 17.37 41.48
CA MET A 1 30.82 17.02 42.77
C MET A 1 29.74 15.98 42.49
N THR A 2 30.08 14.71 42.67
CA THR A 2 29.27 13.53 42.37
C THR A 2 28.45 13.16 43.61
N ILE A 3 27.12 13.00 43.48
CA ILE A 3 26.29 12.42 44.53
C ILE A 3 25.39 11.34 43.89
N ARG A 4 25.73 10.08 44.18
CA ARG A 4 24.91 8.89 44.00
C ARG A 4 24.04 8.69 45.25
N ALA A 5 22.80 8.25 45.09
CA ALA A 5 21.99 7.67 46.16
C ALA A 5 21.19 6.45 45.63
N PRO A 6 20.81 5.49 46.50
CA PRO A 6 20.95 4.06 46.20
C PRO A 6 19.66 3.32 45.84
N ILE A 7 19.85 2.25 45.07
CA ILE A 7 18.88 1.18 44.77
C ILE A 7 18.64 0.33 46.02
N ARG A 8 17.38 0.11 46.39
CA ARG A 8 16.98 -0.93 47.36
C ARG A 8 16.24 -2.05 46.64
N LEU A 9 16.97 -3.16 46.50
CA LEU A 9 16.51 -4.46 46.07
C LEU A 9 15.88 -5.18 47.28
N LEU A 10 14.64 -5.66 47.15
CA LEU A 10 14.03 -6.59 48.11
C LEU A 10 13.63 -7.85 47.35
N ILE A 11 14.42 -8.91 47.58
CA ILE A 11 14.19 -10.29 47.18
C ILE A 11 13.66 -11.02 48.43
N LEU A 12 12.54 -11.73 48.31
CA LEU A 12 12.14 -12.88 49.14
C LEU A 12 11.16 -13.70 48.26
N SER A 13 11.56 -14.76 47.55
CA SER A 13 11.80 -16.14 48.01
C SER A 13 10.56 -16.88 48.52
N ALA A 14 9.89 -17.55 47.57
CA ALA A 14 9.32 -18.91 47.54
C ALA A 14 8.74 -19.59 48.81
N ALA A 15 7.54 -20.18 48.66
CA ALA A 15 7.29 -21.60 48.97
C ALA A 15 5.98 -22.13 48.34
N ILE A 16 6.08 -23.32 47.76
CA ILE A 16 5.05 -24.14 47.12
C ILE A 16 4.32 -24.97 48.17
N VAL A 17 2.98 -25.12 48.06
CA VAL A 17 2.26 -26.29 48.58
C VAL A 17 1.19 -26.70 47.57
N ALA A 18 1.33 -27.91 47.04
CA ALA A 18 0.30 -28.63 46.32
C ALA A 18 -0.46 -29.54 47.29
N THR A 19 -1.80 -29.54 47.22
CA THR A 19 -2.63 -30.58 47.83
C THR A 19 -3.71 -31.02 46.85
N LEU A 20 -3.63 -32.28 46.43
CA LEU A 20 -4.74 -33.02 45.83
C LEU A 20 -5.82 -33.28 46.89
N SER A 21 -7.09 -33.17 46.51
CA SER A 21 -8.18 -33.94 47.12
C SER A 21 -9.31 -34.11 46.12
N ALA A 22 -9.63 -35.38 45.89
CA ALA A 22 -10.71 -35.87 45.07
C ALA A 22 -12.05 -35.73 45.80
N CYS A 23 -13.10 -35.34 45.07
CA CYS A 23 -14.46 -35.73 45.41
C CYS A 23 -15.17 -36.26 44.16
N ASN A 24 -15.42 -37.57 44.25
CA ASN A 24 -16.16 -38.44 43.37
C ASN A 24 -17.65 -38.09 43.44
N ARG A 25 -18.33 -37.93 42.30
CA ARG A 25 -19.80 -37.97 42.23
C ARG A 25 -20.19 -38.82 41.02
N ASN A 26 -20.50 -40.08 41.31
CA ASN A 26 -21.18 -41.01 40.42
C ASN A 26 -22.58 -40.45 40.11
N ASP A 27 -22.91 -40.36 38.82
CA ASP A 27 -24.29 -40.44 38.33
C ASP A 27 -24.27 -41.34 37.08
N ASP A 28 -24.94 -42.48 37.20
CA ASP A 28 -25.13 -43.48 36.16
C ASP A 28 -25.96 -42.91 34.99
N LYS A 29 -25.37 -42.80 33.80
CA LYS A 29 -26.13 -42.86 32.53
C LYS A 29 -25.35 -43.54 31.41
N ALA A 30 -25.89 -44.68 31.00
CA ALA A 30 -25.89 -45.30 29.67
C ALA A 30 -24.55 -45.40 28.90
N ARG A 31 -24.04 -46.64 28.87
CA ARG A 31 -23.00 -47.11 27.96
C ARG A 31 -23.43 -46.94 26.51
N THR A 32 -22.82 -45.99 25.82
CA THR A 32 -22.85 -45.86 24.35
C THR A 32 -21.52 -46.41 23.83
N PRO A 33 -21.49 -47.29 22.82
CA PRO A 33 -20.24 -47.87 22.34
C PRO A 33 -19.32 -46.80 21.73
N ALA A 34 -18.03 -46.92 22.03
CA ALA A 34 -16.97 -46.07 21.53
C ALA A 34 -16.95 -46.06 19.99
N SER A 35 -17.09 -44.86 19.41
CA SER A 35 -16.68 -44.59 18.04
C SER A 35 -15.32 -43.89 18.09
N THR A 36 -14.28 -44.65 17.80
CA THR A 36 -12.93 -44.13 17.57
C THR A 36 -12.92 -43.45 16.22
N ALA A 37 -13.12 -42.13 16.20
CA ALA A 37 -12.84 -41.30 15.05
C ALA A 37 -11.95 -40.14 15.50
N THR A 38 -10.68 -40.44 15.74
CA THR A 38 -9.62 -39.44 15.81
C THR A 38 -9.35 -38.96 14.39
N GLY A 39 -10.20 -38.06 13.91
CA GLY A 39 -9.85 -37.15 12.83
C GLY A 39 -8.98 -36.06 13.43
N GLU A 40 -7.66 -36.20 13.27
CA GLU A 40 -6.72 -35.13 13.53
C GLU A 40 -7.08 -33.99 12.57
N ALA A 41 -7.80 -32.99 13.08
CA ALA A 41 -8.11 -31.79 12.34
C ALA A 41 -6.78 -31.11 12.03
N VAL A 42 -6.33 -31.24 10.78
CA VAL A 42 -5.21 -30.46 10.26
C VAL A 42 -5.63 -29.01 10.42
N ALA A 43 -5.05 -28.32 11.40
CA ALA A 43 -5.22 -26.89 11.54
C ALA A 43 -4.68 -26.24 10.27
N THR A 44 -5.59 -25.83 9.39
CA THR A 44 -5.27 -25.02 8.21
C THR A 44 -4.52 -23.79 8.72
N ALA A 45 -3.30 -23.58 8.24
CA ALA A 45 -2.58 -22.34 8.52
C ALA A 45 -3.50 -21.16 8.17
N PRO A 46 -3.56 -20.11 9.00
CA PRO A 46 -4.43 -18.96 8.72
C PRO A 46 -4.04 -18.38 7.36
N ALA A 47 -5.05 -18.17 6.50
CA ALA A 47 -4.85 -17.61 5.18
C ALA A 47 -4.27 -16.19 5.29
N THR A 48 -3.28 -15.88 4.45
CA THR A 48 -2.70 -14.54 4.32
C THR A 48 -3.81 -13.54 3.96
N PRO A 49 -4.15 -12.57 4.83
CA PRO A 49 -5.30 -11.70 4.59
C PRO A 49 -5.03 -10.74 3.43
N LEU A 50 -5.96 -10.66 2.49
CA LEU A 50 -5.87 -9.75 1.34
C LEU A 50 -6.74 -8.51 1.49
N SER A 51 -7.57 -8.45 2.52
CA SER A 51 -8.39 -7.29 2.81
C SER A 51 -8.43 -6.96 4.29
N TYR A 52 -8.81 -5.72 4.57
CA TYR A 52 -9.17 -5.23 5.90
C TYR A 52 -10.26 -4.18 5.73
N GLU A 53 -11.28 -4.24 6.58
CA GLU A 53 -12.39 -3.29 6.57
C GLU A 53 -12.71 -2.90 8.01
N SER A 54 -13.08 -1.64 8.22
CA SER A 54 -13.59 -1.16 9.50
C SER A 54 -14.60 -0.04 9.28
N THR A 55 -15.75 -0.18 9.92
CA THR A 55 -16.83 0.82 9.91
C THR A 55 -17.12 1.26 11.32
N THR A 56 -17.08 2.56 11.54
CA THR A 56 -17.49 3.23 12.79
C THR A 56 -18.54 4.29 12.46
N PRO A 57 -19.20 4.89 13.47
CA PRO A 57 -20.07 6.06 13.23
C PRO A 57 -19.34 7.27 12.62
N TYR A 58 -18.00 7.29 12.65
CA TYR A 58 -17.19 8.44 12.24
C TYR A 58 -16.45 8.23 10.93
N ALA A 59 -16.14 6.98 10.58
CA ALA A 59 -15.35 6.64 9.41
C ALA A 59 -15.64 5.24 8.85
N GLU A 60 -15.48 5.10 7.54
CA GLU A 60 -15.45 3.85 6.79
C GLU A 60 -14.09 3.69 6.12
N VAL A 61 -13.36 2.63 6.47
CA VAL A 61 -12.00 2.41 5.96
C VAL A 61 -11.81 1.01 5.37
N GLU A 62 -11.08 0.92 4.27
CA GLU A 62 -10.86 -0.32 3.52
C GLU A 62 -9.41 -0.43 3.00
N LEU A 63 -8.86 -1.64 3.07
CA LEU A 63 -7.67 -2.08 2.34
C LEU A 63 -8.04 -3.27 1.45
N THR A 64 -7.59 -3.24 0.20
CA THR A 64 -7.61 -4.39 -0.72
C THR A 64 -6.22 -4.63 -1.34
N LEU A 65 -5.71 -5.86 -1.27
CA LEU A 65 -4.42 -6.28 -1.83
C LEU A 65 -4.60 -7.22 -3.03
N ALA A 66 -3.79 -7.02 -4.06
CA ALA A 66 -3.70 -7.93 -5.21
C ALA A 66 -3.30 -9.35 -4.79
N GLN A 67 -3.99 -10.36 -5.34
CA GLN A 67 -3.73 -11.79 -5.04
C GLN A 67 -2.26 -12.21 -5.22
N GLY A 68 -1.56 -11.66 -6.22
CA GLY A 68 -0.15 -12.00 -6.50
C GLY A 68 0.81 -11.70 -5.34
N ILE A 69 0.43 -10.81 -4.41
CA ILE A 69 1.26 -10.46 -3.25
C ILE A 69 1.50 -11.66 -2.32
N THR A 70 0.67 -12.71 -2.36
CA THR A 70 0.86 -13.90 -1.52
C THR A 70 2.14 -14.67 -1.85
N ALA A 71 2.70 -14.48 -3.06
CA ALA A 71 4.01 -14.99 -3.43
C ALA A 71 5.18 -14.22 -2.78
N HIS A 72 4.90 -13.10 -2.12
CA HIS A 72 5.88 -12.17 -1.54
C HIS A 72 5.52 -11.85 -0.08
N PRO A 73 5.68 -12.80 0.86
CA PRO A 73 5.19 -12.67 2.23
C PRO A 73 5.77 -11.48 3.01
N ASP A 74 7.03 -11.09 2.75
CA ASP A 74 7.64 -9.93 3.41
C ASP A 74 6.97 -8.62 2.96
N LEU A 75 6.74 -8.49 1.65
CA LEU A 75 6.06 -7.34 1.07
C LEU A 75 4.61 -7.28 1.55
N HIS A 76 3.92 -8.42 1.54
CA HIS A 76 2.56 -8.55 2.09
C HIS A 76 2.51 -8.05 3.53
N ALA A 77 3.37 -8.60 4.41
CA ALA A 77 3.38 -8.23 5.82
C ALA A 77 3.66 -6.73 6.00
N GLN A 78 4.62 -6.18 5.25
CA GLN A 78 4.95 -4.76 5.31
C GLN A 78 3.77 -3.88 4.89
N LEU A 79 3.15 -4.14 3.74
CA LEU A 79 2.04 -3.32 3.22
C LEU A 79 0.80 -3.46 4.10
N TYR A 80 0.40 -4.70 4.42
CA TYR A 80 -0.80 -4.96 5.22
C TYR A 80 -0.70 -4.30 6.60
N GLN A 81 0.39 -4.53 7.33
CA GLN A 81 0.54 -3.95 8.67
C GLN A 81 0.64 -2.42 8.63
N THR A 82 1.28 -1.86 7.61
CA THR A 82 1.42 -0.40 7.50
C THR A 82 0.08 0.24 7.20
N VAL A 83 -0.63 -0.24 6.18
CA VAL A 83 -1.90 0.37 5.78
C VAL A 83 -2.98 0.14 6.84
N VAL A 84 -3.07 -1.04 7.46
CA VAL A 84 -4.03 -1.26 8.56
C VAL A 84 -3.77 -0.31 9.74
N ARG A 85 -2.51 0.02 10.06
CA ARG A 85 -2.21 1.04 11.08
C ARG A 85 -2.68 2.43 10.63
N GLU A 86 -2.42 2.82 9.38
CA GLU A 86 -2.90 4.10 8.81
C GLU A 86 -4.43 4.19 8.85
N LEU A 87 -5.15 3.13 8.48
CA LEU A 87 -6.62 3.10 8.50
C LEU A 87 -7.20 3.19 9.92
N ASN A 88 -6.55 2.55 10.90
CA ASN A 88 -6.94 2.71 12.30
C ASN A 88 -6.71 4.15 12.80
N GLN A 89 -5.64 4.81 12.37
CA GLN A 89 -5.40 6.22 12.69
C GLN A 89 -6.48 7.14 12.09
N VAL A 90 -7.02 6.81 10.91
CA VAL A 90 -8.15 7.53 10.34
C VAL A 90 -9.41 7.37 11.20
N ASN A 91 -9.71 6.16 11.68
CA ASN A 91 -10.83 5.94 12.59
C ASN A 91 -10.70 6.78 13.88
N GLU A 92 -9.51 6.78 14.49
CA GLU A 92 -9.22 7.55 15.70
C GLU A 92 -9.31 9.06 15.46
N GLY A 93 -8.73 9.54 14.36
CA GLY A 93 -8.78 10.95 13.96
C GLY A 93 -10.21 11.43 13.69
N ALA A 94 -10.99 10.68 12.92
CA ALA A 94 -12.37 11.02 12.60
C ALA A 94 -13.25 11.13 13.86
N GLN A 95 -13.04 10.26 14.85
CA GLN A 95 -13.71 10.36 16.14
C GLN A 95 -13.30 11.62 16.92
N SER A 96 -12.01 11.94 16.93
CA SER A 96 -11.48 13.14 17.59
C SER A 96 -12.09 14.40 16.99
N ASP A 97 -12.01 14.54 15.65
CA ASP A 97 -12.51 15.70 14.91
C ASP A 97 -14.02 15.88 15.14
N ARG A 98 -14.79 14.79 15.16
CA ARG A 98 -16.23 14.85 15.47
C ARG A 98 -16.49 15.36 16.88
N THR A 99 -15.70 14.91 17.85
CA THR A 99 -15.84 15.32 19.25
C THR A 99 -15.51 16.81 19.41
N GLU A 100 -14.43 17.27 18.78
CA GLU A 100 -14.01 18.68 18.78
C GLU A 100 -15.02 19.60 18.10
N ALA A 101 -15.67 19.13 17.02
CA ALA A 101 -16.75 19.83 16.35
C ALA A 101 -18.07 19.91 17.16
N GLY A 102 -18.08 19.43 18.41
CA GLY A 102 -19.26 19.45 19.28
C GLY A 102 -20.29 18.38 18.97
N GLY A 103 -19.91 17.32 18.24
CA GLY A 103 -20.75 16.17 17.96
C GLY A 103 -21.86 16.42 16.92
N ASP A 104 -21.69 17.41 16.03
CA ASP A 104 -22.70 17.76 15.02
C ASP A 104 -23.15 16.53 14.21
N ALA A 105 -24.46 16.26 14.21
CA ALA A 105 -25.09 15.09 13.60
C ALA A 105 -25.17 15.17 12.07
N GLY A 106 -24.86 16.34 11.47
CA GLY A 106 -24.99 16.57 10.04
C GLY A 106 -23.75 16.28 9.19
N GLN A 107 -22.56 16.13 9.79
CA GLN A 107 -21.35 15.87 9.00
C GLN A 107 -21.29 14.41 8.56
N PRO A 108 -20.99 14.13 7.27
CA PRO A 108 -20.82 12.76 6.79
C PRO A 108 -19.65 12.06 7.49
N ALA A 109 -19.68 10.72 7.51
CA ALA A 109 -18.53 9.94 7.94
C ALA A 109 -17.34 10.19 7.00
N TYR A 110 -16.13 10.14 7.57
CA TYR A 110 -14.91 10.11 6.77
C TYR A 110 -14.85 8.79 6.01
N SER A 111 -14.11 8.76 4.92
CA SER A 111 -13.78 7.49 4.27
C SER A 111 -12.36 7.44 3.78
N ARG A 112 -11.76 6.26 3.85
CA ARG A 112 -10.44 6.01 3.26
C ARG A 112 -10.36 4.61 2.67
N THR A 113 -10.06 4.54 1.39
CA THR A 113 -9.88 3.27 0.67
C THR A 113 -8.46 3.21 0.12
N VAL A 114 -7.78 2.11 0.37
CA VAL A 114 -6.44 1.83 -0.18
C VAL A 114 -6.48 0.52 -0.94
N ALA A 115 -6.26 0.58 -2.25
CA ALA A 115 -6.28 -0.59 -3.11
C ALA A 115 -4.91 -0.80 -3.77
N PHE A 116 -4.46 -2.04 -3.85
CA PHE A 116 -3.27 -2.42 -4.60
C PHE A 116 -3.66 -3.31 -5.77
N ALA A 117 -3.47 -2.81 -6.99
CA ALA A 117 -3.72 -3.53 -8.23
C ALA A 117 -2.41 -4.10 -8.81
N PRO A 118 -2.45 -5.27 -9.50
CA PRO A 118 -1.30 -5.75 -10.27
C PRO A 118 -0.87 -4.71 -11.32
N ALA A 119 0.44 -4.46 -11.44
CA ALA A 119 0.99 -3.63 -12.52
C ALA A 119 1.76 -4.50 -13.53
N ALA A 120 2.97 -4.96 -13.17
CA ALA A 120 3.73 -5.89 -13.99
C ALA A 120 4.61 -6.80 -13.12
N GLU A 121 4.98 -7.95 -13.67
CA GLU A 121 5.92 -8.87 -13.04
C GLU A 121 6.92 -9.38 -14.07
N THR A 122 8.19 -9.39 -13.69
CA THR A 122 9.33 -9.90 -14.45
C THR A 122 10.08 -10.93 -13.60
N PRO A 123 11.13 -11.64 -14.09
CA PRO A 123 11.88 -12.58 -13.26
C PRO A 123 12.39 -12.01 -11.93
N ARG A 124 12.86 -10.75 -11.90
CA ARG A 124 13.37 -10.09 -10.69
C ARG A 124 12.40 -9.09 -10.06
N LEU A 125 11.51 -8.46 -10.83
CA LEU A 125 10.66 -7.38 -10.33
C LEU A 125 9.20 -7.82 -10.18
N PHE A 126 8.56 -7.36 -9.12
CA PHE A 126 7.11 -7.42 -8.94
C PHE A 126 6.62 -6.00 -8.65
N ALA A 127 5.63 -5.54 -9.41
CA ALA A 127 5.12 -4.19 -9.31
C ALA A 127 3.61 -4.16 -9.09
N LEU A 128 3.18 -3.27 -8.21
CA LEU A 128 1.78 -2.96 -7.96
C LEU A 128 1.54 -1.47 -8.22
N LYS A 129 0.30 -1.13 -8.55
CA LYS A 129 -0.23 0.23 -8.43
C LYS A 129 -0.98 0.32 -7.11
N ARG A 130 -0.67 1.30 -6.27
CA ARG A 130 -1.42 1.66 -5.07
C ARG A 130 -2.32 2.84 -5.42
N ASP A 131 -3.61 2.71 -5.15
CA ASP A 131 -4.60 3.77 -5.25
C ASP A 131 -5.11 4.08 -3.84
N ASP A 132 -4.95 5.33 -3.39
CA ASP A 132 -5.51 5.83 -2.14
C ASP A 132 -6.62 6.83 -2.47
N TYR A 133 -7.78 6.65 -1.83
CA TYR A 133 -8.86 7.63 -1.80
C TYR A 133 -9.12 8.02 -0.36
N GLU A 134 -9.34 9.31 -0.11
CA GLU A 134 -9.67 9.82 1.21
C GLU A 134 -10.72 10.94 1.14
N PHE A 135 -11.69 10.93 2.03
CA PHE A 135 -12.68 11.98 2.23
C PHE A 135 -12.79 12.31 3.72
N THR A 136 -12.59 13.58 4.06
CA THR A 136 -12.59 14.08 5.44
C THR A 136 -13.60 15.23 5.65
N GLY A 137 -14.72 15.21 4.93
CA GLY A 137 -15.83 16.18 5.14
C GLY A 137 -15.78 17.46 4.29
N GLY A 138 -14.94 17.51 3.24
CA GLY A 138 -14.87 18.64 2.29
C GLY A 138 -15.91 18.60 1.16
N ALA A 139 -15.67 19.36 0.10
CA ALA A 139 -16.55 19.38 -1.09
C ALA A 139 -16.48 18.08 -1.91
N HIS A 140 -15.34 17.39 -1.88
CA HIS A 140 -15.09 16.11 -2.55
C HIS A 140 -13.98 15.34 -1.82
N GLY A 141 -13.85 14.05 -2.10
CA GLY A 141 -12.69 13.27 -1.70
C GLY A 141 -11.47 13.57 -2.57
N ASN A 142 -10.31 13.07 -2.19
CA ASN A 142 -9.06 13.20 -2.93
C ASN A 142 -8.48 11.82 -3.21
N GLY A 143 -7.94 11.65 -4.41
CA GLY A 143 -7.29 10.42 -4.85
C GLY A 143 -5.83 10.65 -5.17
N VAL A 144 -4.96 9.70 -4.81
CA VAL A 144 -3.56 9.66 -5.24
C VAL A 144 -3.18 8.23 -5.61
N SER A 145 -2.40 8.09 -6.69
CA SER A 145 -1.89 6.81 -7.14
C SER A 145 -0.37 6.79 -7.05
N THR A 146 0.19 5.70 -6.52
CA THR A 146 1.65 5.50 -6.41
C THR A 146 2.05 4.10 -6.89
N GLY A 147 3.34 3.89 -7.17
CA GLY A 147 3.86 2.58 -7.52
C GLY A 147 4.53 1.89 -6.33
N VAL A 148 4.34 0.59 -6.22
CA VAL A 148 5.16 -0.30 -5.38
C VAL A 148 6.05 -1.11 -6.30
N LEU A 149 7.36 -1.06 -6.06
CA LEU A 149 8.36 -1.82 -6.80
C LEU A 149 9.06 -2.77 -5.84
N TRP A 150 9.06 -4.06 -6.14
CA TRP A 150 9.65 -5.09 -5.30
C TRP A 150 10.72 -5.88 -6.06
N ASP A 151 11.93 -5.92 -5.52
CA ASP A 151 13.01 -6.77 -6.01
C ASP A 151 12.90 -8.13 -5.31
N LYS A 152 12.47 -9.14 -6.08
CA LYS A 152 12.28 -10.53 -5.63
C LYS A 152 13.60 -11.19 -5.24
N THR A 153 14.72 -10.78 -5.84
CA THR A 153 16.04 -11.34 -5.56
C THR A 153 16.58 -10.81 -4.23
N THR A 154 16.47 -9.50 -3.99
CA THR A 154 16.97 -8.89 -2.75
C THR A 154 15.93 -8.80 -1.63
N ARG A 155 14.69 -9.22 -1.89
CA ARG A 155 13.53 -9.18 -0.97
C ARG A 155 13.37 -7.78 -0.35
N ARG A 156 13.37 -6.78 -1.22
CA ARG A 156 13.38 -5.36 -0.84
C ARG A 156 12.41 -4.57 -1.71
N GLN A 157 11.70 -3.63 -1.09
CA GLN A 157 10.98 -2.60 -1.82
C GLN A 157 11.98 -1.56 -2.35
N LEU A 158 11.91 -1.29 -3.65
CA LEU A 158 12.75 -0.32 -4.34
C LEU A 158 12.14 1.07 -4.27
N LYS A 159 13.00 2.08 -4.16
CA LYS A 159 12.64 3.45 -4.51
C LYS A 159 12.69 3.61 -6.03
N PRO A 160 11.90 4.51 -6.63
CA PRO A 160 11.97 4.79 -8.07
C PRO A 160 13.39 5.04 -8.59
N ALA A 161 14.18 5.80 -7.82
CA ALA A 161 15.58 6.11 -8.16
C ALA A 161 16.49 4.86 -8.21
N ASP A 162 16.16 3.79 -7.49
CA ASP A 162 16.98 2.57 -7.45
C ASP A 162 16.96 1.85 -8.81
N LEU A 163 15.95 2.07 -9.66
CA LEU A 163 15.88 1.48 -11.00
C LEU A 163 16.94 2.06 -11.96
N PHE A 164 17.50 3.23 -11.64
CA PHE A 164 18.38 3.98 -12.52
C PHE A 164 19.82 4.03 -11.98
N ARG A 165 20.77 4.26 -12.89
CA ARG A 165 22.15 4.57 -12.50
C ARG A 165 22.17 5.89 -11.72
N ALA A 166 23.04 5.98 -10.72
CA ALA A 166 23.22 7.22 -9.97
C ALA A 166 23.58 8.39 -10.93
N GLY A 167 22.86 9.51 -10.80
CA GLY A 167 23.06 10.69 -11.64
C GLY A 167 22.57 10.54 -13.09
N ALA A 168 21.69 9.58 -13.40
CA ALA A 168 21.08 9.46 -14.71
C ALA A 168 20.37 10.77 -15.13
N ASP A 169 20.63 11.23 -16.36
CA ASP A 169 19.95 12.39 -16.94
C ASP A 169 18.56 11.99 -17.44
N LEU A 170 17.52 12.47 -16.76
CA LEU A 170 16.13 12.14 -17.07
C LEU A 170 15.48 13.09 -18.08
N LYS A 171 16.22 14.00 -18.74
CA LYS A 171 15.64 14.95 -19.73
C LYS A 171 14.82 14.27 -20.83
N ALA A 172 15.30 13.12 -21.32
CA ALA A 172 14.58 12.33 -22.32
C ALA A 172 13.24 11.80 -21.76
N MET A 173 13.24 11.36 -20.50
CA MET A 173 12.01 10.94 -19.81
C MET A 173 11.06 12.11 -19.55
N ASN A 174 11.55 13.28 -19.12
CA ASN A 174 10.71 14.47 -18.93
C ASN A 174 10.01 14.86 -20.24
N THR A 175 10.75 14.85 -21.35
CA THR A 175 10.19 15.12 -22.68
C THR A 175 9.14 14.08 -23.07
N ALA A 176 9.44 12.79 -22.90
CA ALA A 176 8.52 11.71 -23.26
C ALA A 176 7.25 11.71 -22.38
N LEU A 177 7.40 11.95 -21.08
CA LEU A 177 6.29 12.06 -20.14
C LEU A 177 5.34 13.21 -20.53
N CYS A 178 5.90 14.40 -20.76
CA CYS A 178 5.16 15.56 -21.24
C CYS A 178 4.40 15.29 -22.55
N ALA A 179 5.05 14.62 -23.51
CA ALA A 179 4.43 14.24 -24.77
C ALA A 179 3.29 13.23 -24.57
N ALA A 180 3.47 12.25 -23.70
CA ALA A 180 2.47 11.23 -23.40
C ALA A 180 1.24 11.82 -22.69
N ILE A 181 1.44 12.71 -21.71
CA ILE A 181 0.36 13.46 -21.05
C ILE A 181 -0.44 14.26 -22.07
N ASN A 182 0.23 15.01 -22.94
CA ASN A 182 -0.45 15.78 -23.97
C ASN A 182 -1.16 14.90 -25.01
N ALA A 183 -0.64 13.71 -25.29
CA ALA A 183 -1.32 12.74 -26.16
C ALA A 183 -2.64 12.29 -25.51
N GLU A 184 -2.64 11.95 -24.23
CA GLU A 184 -3.85 11.57 -23.49
C GLU A 184 -4.83 12.75 -23.34
N LYS A 185 -4.35 13.96 -23.04
CA LYS A 185 -5.19 15.17 -22.98
C LYS A 185 -6.01 15.38 -24.26
N ARG A 186 -5.38 15.19 -25.43
CA ARG A 186 -6.07 15.31 -26.73
C ARG A 186 -7.21 14.29 -26.89
N THR A 187 -7.15 13.13 -26.23
CA THR A 187 -8.26 12.17 -26.28
C THR A 187 -9.42 12.55 -25.36
N ARG A 188 -9.22 13.48 -24.41
CA ARG A 188 -10.25 13.97 -23.49
C ARG A 188 -11.04 15.17 -24.02
N GLY A 189 -10.65 15.75 -25.16
CA GLY A 189 -11.35 16.82 -25.86
C GLY A 189 -10.95 18.24 -25.42
N GLU A 190 -11.71 19.24 -25.86
CA GLU A 190 -11.37 20.67 -25.72
C GLU A 190 -11.28 21.16 -24.26
N GLY A 191 -11.81 20.41 -23.29
CA GLY A 191 -11.71 20.77 -21.87
C GLY A 191 -10.34 20.45 -21.24
N ALA A 192 -9.49 19.69 -21.92
CA ALA A 192 -8.19 19.24 -21.42
C ALA A 192 -7.05 19.89 -22.21
N GLU A 193 -6.69 21.11 -21.83
CA GLU A 193 -5.69 21.90 -22.54
C GLU A 193 -4.28 21.29 -22.41
N PRO A 194 -3.47 21.29 -23.49
CA PRO A 194 -2.09 20.83 -23.45
C PRO A 194 -1.22 21.63 -22.46
N VAL A 195 -0.28 20.95 -21.84
CA VAL A 195 0.73 21.55 -20.95
C VAL A 195 2.08 21.70 -21.64
N THR A 196 2.88 22.67 -21.21
CA THR A 196 4.26 22.85 -21.67
C THR A 196 5.23 22.77 -20.49
N ALA A 197 6.54 22.70 -20.75
CA ALA A 197 7.53 22.66 -19.68
C ALA A 197 7.52 23.90 -18.77
N ASN A 198 7.09 25.06 -19.29
CA ASN A 198 7.10 26.35 -18.59
C ASN A 198 5.70 26.97 -18.54
N GLY A 199 4.63 26.16 -18.45
CA GLY A 199 3.28 26.68 -18.37
C GLY A 199 3.02 27.40 -17.04
N ASP A 200 2.29 28.52 -17.08
CA ASP A 200 2.08 29.38 -15.92
C ASP A 200 1.16 28.74 -14.86
N LEU A 201 0.06 28.12 -15.30
CA LEU A 201 -0.91 27.47 -14.41
C LEU A 201 -0.64 25.97 -14.25
N TRP A 202 -0.35 25.30 -15.36
CA TRP A 202 -0.06 23.87 -15.43
C TRP A 202 1.19 23.65 -16.27
N ALA A 203 2.12 22.86 -15.75
CA ALA A 203 3.37 22.55 -16.43
C ALA A 203 3.58 21.04 -16.51
N CYS A 204 4.39 20.60 -17.47
CA CYS A 204 4.80 19.20 -17.54
C CYS A 204 5.60 18.82 -16.28
N PRO A 205 5.26 17.70 -15.62
CA PRO A 205 5.91 17.31 -14.38
C PRO A 205 7.29 16.72 -14.64
N ASP A 206 8.17 16.79 -13.65
CA ASP A 206 9.48 16.14 -13.68
C ASP A 206 9.32 14.63 -13.41
N ALA A 207 9.91 13.79 -14.26
CA ALA A 207 9.84 12.35 -14.14
C ALA A 207 10.45 11.83 -12.82
N SER A 208 11.45 12.52 -12.26
CA SER A 208 12.04 12.15 -10.95
C SER A 208 11.11 12.37 -9.77
N ALA A 209 10.14 13.28 -9.91
CA ALA A 209 9.19 13.65 -8.87
C ALA A 209 7.78 13.08 -9.11
N THR A 210 7.57 12.41 -10.25
CA THR A 210 6.27 11.83 -10.61
C THR A 210 6.25 10.34 -10.25
N ALA A 211 5.21 9.91 -9.55
CA ALA A 211 5.04 8.51 -9.23
C ALA A 211 4.87 7.67 -10.51
N PHE A 212 5.41 6.45 -10.51
CA PHE A 212 5.19 5.49 -11.58
C PHE A 212 5.20 4.06 -11.05
N THR A 213 4.62 3.16 -11.84
CA THR A 213 4.79 1.70 -11.71
C THR A 213 5.32 1.11 -13.02
N LEU A 214 5.52 -0.20 -13.09
CA LEU A 214 5.98 -0.85 -14.31
C LEU A 214 4.81 -1.06 -15.28
N ALA A 215 5.02 -0.71 -16.54
CA ALA A 215 4.10 -1.06 -17.61
C ALA A 215 4.39 -2.50 -18.07
N PRO A 216 3.36 -3.36 -18.24
CA PRO A 216 3.53 -4.68 -18.82
C PRO A 216 4.23 -4.63 -20.18
N GLY A 217 5.15 -5.56 -20.42
CA GLY A 217 5.81 -5.75 -21.70
C GLY A 217 5.61 -7.16 -22.24
N ALA A 218 6.42 -7.52 -23.23
CA ALA A 218 6.42 -8.86 -23.82
C ALA A 218 7.46 -9.77 -23.14
N ASN A 219 7.31 -11.08 -23.31
CA ASN A 219 8.32 -12.08 -22.92
C ASN A 219 8.78 -12.01 -21.46
N GLY A 220 7.86 -11.68 -20.54
CA GLY A 220 8.15 -11.57 -19.11
C GLY A 220 8.99 -10.34 -18.73
N LYS A 221 9.01 -9.30 -19.56
CA LYS A 221 9.70 -8.04 -19.30
C LYS A 221 8.73 -6.89 -19.10
N ALA A 222 9.22 -5.82 -18.49
CA ALA A 222 8.52 -4.54 -18.44
C ALA A 222 8.72 -3.77 -19.76
N GLY A 223 7.61 -3.29 -20.33
CA GLY A 223 7.58 -2.54 -21.59
C GLY A 223 7.84 -1.04 -21.43
N GLY A 224 7.81 -0.55 -20.18
CA GLY A 224 8.02 0.85 -19.86
C GLY A 224 7.67 1.17 -18.42
N LEU A 225 7.44 2.45 -18.16
CA LEU A 225 6.95 2.97 -16.89
C LEU A 225 5.58 3.61 -17.10
N THR A 226 4.59 3.20 -16.31
CA THR A 226 3.29 3.87 -16.26
C THR A 226 3.38 4.97 -15.21
N PHE A 227 3.47 6.21 -15.65
CA PHE A 227 3.45 7.39 -14.79
C PHE A 227 2.02 7.67 -14.31
N LEU A 228 1.91 7.96 -13.02
CA LEU A 228 0.68 8.13 -12.27
C LEU A 228 0.58 9.61 -11.88
N VAL A 229 -0.12 10.38 -12.70
CA VAL A 229 -0.21 11.84 -12.57
C VAL A 229 -1.56 12.16 -11.95
N GLY A 230 -1.55 12.56 -10.67
CA GLY A 230 -2.78 12.84 -9.94
C GLY A 230 -3.53 14.09 -10.45
N PRO A 231 -4.76 14.32 -9.95
CA PRO A 231 -5.49 15.55 -10.20
C PRO A 231 -4.69 16.77 -9.74
N TYR A 232 -4.92 17.94 -10.36
CA TYR A 232 -4.19 19.19 -10.07
C TYR A 232 -2.70 19.19 -10.41
N VAL A 233 -2.14 18.13 -11.00
CA VAL A 233 -0.73 18.16 -11.47
C VAL A 233 -0.63 18.83 -12.85
N VAL A 234 -1.52 18.47 -13.78
CA VAL A 234 -1.50 18.96 -15.17
C VAL A 234 -2.83 19.53 -15.63
N GLY A 235 -3.78 19.74 -14.71
CA GLY A 235 -5.14 20.20 -15.02
C GLY A 235 -6.03 20.19 -13.77
N PRO A 236 -7.22 20.80 -13.83
CA PRO A 236 -8.15 20.85 -12.70
C PRO A 236 -8.68 19.46 -12.30
N TYR A 237 -9.23 19.34 -11.09
CA TYR A 237 -9.77 18.09 -10.54
C TYR A 237 -10.74 17.35 -11.46
N VAL A 238 -11.59 18.09 -12.17
CA VAL A 238 -12.59 17.57 -13.11
C VAL A 238 -11.97 16.78 -14.27
N GLU A 239 -10.71 17.05 -14.63
CA GLU A 239 -10.00 16.21 -15.59
C GLU A 239 -9.68 14.83 -15.02
N GLY A 240 -9.53 14.70 -13.70
CA GLY A 240 -9.08 13.49 -13.03
C GLY A 240 -7.58 13.21 -13.20
N SER A 241 -7.16 12.02 -12.82
CA SER A 241 -5.77 11.56 -12.96
C SER A 241 -5.44 11.20 -14.41
N TYR A 242 -4.15 11.18 -14.74
CA TYR A 242 -3.59 10.67 -16.00
C TYR A 242 -2.67 9.48 -15.71
N GLU A 243 -2.78 8.44 -16.54
CA GLU A 243 -1.94 7.24 -16.46
C GLU A 243 -1.29 6.99 -17.82
N VAL A 244 -0.04 7.45 -17.96
CA VAL A 244 0.65 7.46 -19.26
C VAL A 244 1.89 6.60 -19.24
N VAL A 245 2.12 5.88 -20.35
CA VAL A 245 3.29 5.01 -20.49
C VAL A 245 4.43 5.76 -21.17
N VAL A 246 5.60 5.77 -20.53
CA VAL A 246 6.87 6.08 -21.17
C VAL A 246 7.56 4.76 -21.53
N PRO A 247 7.77 4.45 -22.82
CA PRO A 247 8.34 3.18 -23.24
C PRO A 247 9.79 2.98 -22.79
N THR A 248 10.19 1.72 -22.56
CA THR A 248 11.57 1.33 -22.20
C THR A 248 12.63 1.96 -23.10
N ALA A 249 12.37 2.07 -24.41
CA ALA A 249 13.31 2.64 -25.38
C ALA A 249 13.80 4.07 -25.01
N VAL A 250 13.01 4.84 -24.27
CA VAL A 250 13.35 6.20 -23.84
C VAL A 250 14.43 6.21 -22.76
N PHE A 251 14.43 5.21 -21.87
CA PHE A 251 15.25 5.21 -20.65
C PHE A 251 16.11 3.96 -20.47
N ALA A 252 16.10 3.01 -21.42
CA ALA A 252 16.89 1.79 -21.35
C ALA A 252 18.38 2.05 -21.04
N PRO A 253 19.05 3.07 -21.63
CA PRO A 253 20.44 3.37 -21.28
C PRO A 253 20.61 3.88 -19.85
N LEU A 254 19.56 4.35 -19.19
CA LEU A 254 19.59 4.95 -17.85
C LEU A 254 19.45 3.91 -16.74
N LEU A 255 18.94 2.71 -17.05
CA LEU A 255 18.70 1.64 -16.11
C LEU A 255 19.98 1.20 -15.39
N ALA A 256 19.86 0.92 -14.09
CA ALA A 256 20.93 0.27 -13.35
C ALA A 256 21.20 -1.14 -13.93
N PRO A 257 22.46 -1.61 -13.95
CA PRO A 257 22.81 -2.91 -14.54
C PRO A 257 21.97 -4.08 -14.00
N ASP A 258 21.65 -4.02 -12.71
CA ASP A 258 20.83 -4.99 -11.99
C ASP A 258 19.40 -5.15 -12.54
N TYR A 259 18.86 -4.12 -13.18
CA TYR A 259 17.48 -4.07 -13.63
C TYR A 259 17.35 -3.99 -15.15
N ALA A 260 18.43 -3.67 -15.89
CA ALA A 260 18.39 -3.54 -17.35
C ALA A 260 17.85 -4.79 -18.06
N GLY A 261 18.12 -5.99 -17.52
CA GLY A 261 17.62 -7.26 -18.07
C GLY A 261 16.09 -7.45 -17.96
N GLU A 262 15.45 -6.74 -17.03
CA GLU A 262 14.02 -6.86 -16.73
C GLU A 262 13.14 -6.04 -17.67
N PHE A 263 13.73 -5.17 -18.50
CA PHE A 263 13.03 -4.32 -19.45
C PHE A 263 13.31 -4.74 -20.89
N GLY A 264 12.32 -4.56 -21.77
CA GLY A 264 12.43 -4.80 -23.21
C GLY A 264 11.14 -5.26 -23.89
#